data_AF-F2RKQ8-F1
#
_entry.id   AF-F2RKQ8-F1
#
_cell.length_a   1.000
_cell.length_b   1.000
_cell.length_c   1.000
_cell.angle_alpha   90.00
_cell.angle_beta   90.00
_cell.angle_gamma   90.00
#
_symmetry.space_group_name_H-M   'P 1'
#
loop_
_entity.id
_entity.type
_entity.pdbx_description
1 polymer ?
#
loop_
_entity_poly.entity_id
_entity_poly.type
_entity_poly.pdbx_seq_one_letter_code
_entity_poly.pdbx_strand_id
1 'polypeptide(L)' 'MGIAITHEQRELARSVRGWLSRAVPPEEVRKHLDVPDTATGRPGYWDAAAEQGLLGLHLPEEYGGRR' A
#
# COMPACT_ATOMS: atom_id res chain seq x y z
N MET A 1 19.67 -18.70 -6.45
CA MET A 1 19.91 -17.61 -5.49
C MET A 1 20.13 -16.32 -6.26
N GLY A 2 19.29 -15.32 -6.03
CA GLY A 2 19.49 -13.95 -6.47
C GLY A 2 18.56 -13.06 -5.65
N ILE A 3 19.13 -12.28 -4.72
CA ILE A 3 18.40 -11.27 -3.92
C ILE A 3 18.21 -10.01 -4.79
N ALA A 4 17.97 -10.19 -6.08
CA ALA A 4 17.87 -9.11 -7.05
C ALA A 4 16.39 -8.77 -7.23
N ILE A 5 16.04 -7.50 -6.99
CA ILE A 5 14.71 -6.99 -7.31
C ILE A 5 14.51 -7.08 -8.83
N THR A 6 13.44 -7.75 -9.25
CA THR A 6 13.10 -7.95 -10.67
C THR A 6 12.72 -6.64 -11.34
N HIS A 7 12.76 -6.60 -12.67
CA HIS A 7 12.31 -5.41 -13.42
C HIS A 7 10.83 -5.10 -13.12
N GLU A 8 9.98 -6.12 -13.12
CA GLU A 8 8.56 -6.01 -12.79
C GLU A 8 8.33 -5.43 -11.39
N GLN A 9 9.08 -5.90 -10.39
CA GLN A 9 9.01 -5.35 -9.03
C GLN A 9 9.40 -3.86 -8.99
N ARG A 10 10.34 -3.42 -9.83
CA ARG A 10 10.72 -1.99 -9.93
C ARG A 10 9.63 -1.16 -10.59
N GLU A 11 9.02 -1.68 -11.65
CA GLU A 11 7.89 -1.02 -12.32
C GLU A 11 6.69 -0.89 -11.39
N LEU A 12 6.36 -1.97 -10.67
CA LEU A 12 5.33 -1.96 -9.63
C LEU A 12 5.64 -0.90 -8.56
N ALA A 13 6.88 -0.88 -8.04
CA ALA A 13 7.27 0.10 -7.03
C ALA A 13 7.20 1.54 -7.55
N ARG A 14 7.45 1.79 -8.84
CA ARG A 14 7.29 3.12 -9.45
C ARG A 14 5.83 3.50 -9.58
N SER A 15 4.99 2.59 -10.04
CA SER A 15 3.53 2.80 -10.15
C SER A 15 2.90 3.10 -8.79
N VAL A 16 3.20 2.28 -7.78
CA VAL A 16 2.70 2.46 -6.41
C VAL A 16 3.17 3.79 -5.81
N ARG A 17 4.44 4.18 -6.00
CA ARG A 17 4.93 5.51 -5.57
C ARG A 17 4.18 6.66 -6.24
N GLY A 18 3.92 6.55 -7.54
CA GLY A 18 3.14 7.54 -8.27
C GLY A 18 1.73 7.68 -7.72
N TRP A 19 1.07 6.56 -7.40
CA TRP A 19 -0.25 6.59 -6.77
C TRP A 19 -0.21 7.19 -5.35
N LEU A 20 0.70 6.71 -4.49
CA LEU A 20 0.84 7.20 -3.11
C LEU A 20 1.01 8.72 -3.04
N SER A 21 1.77 9.31 -3.96
CA SER A 21 1.99 10.76 -4.01
C SER A 21 0.71 11.59 -4.18
N ARG A 22 -0.36 10.98 -4.70
CA ARG A 22 -1.67 11.63 -4.90
C ARG A 22 -2.71 11.19 -3.89
N ALA A 23 -2.69 9.91 -3.51
CA ALA A 23 -3.73 9.31 -2.67
C ALA A 23 -3.41 9.36 -1.17
N VAL A 24 -2.15 9.60 -0.80
CA VAL A 24 -1.68 9.63 0.59
C VAL A 24 -0.98 10.96 0.87
N PRO A 25 -1.73 12.04 1.12
CA PRO A 25 -1.16 13.33 1.43
C PRO A 25 -0.34 13.29 2.74
N PRO A 26 0.81 13.96 2.83
CA PRO A 26 1.65 13.97 4.04
C PRO A 26 0.93 14.45 5.30
N GLU A 27 -0.03 15.37 5.16
CA GLU A 27 -0.87 15.86 6.26
C GLU A 27 -1.77 14.77 6.83
N GLU A 28 -2.35 13.91 5.99
CA GLU A 28 -3.18 12.78 6.44
C GLU A 28 -2.34 11.74 7.17
N VAL A 29 -1.12 11.47 6.69
CA VAL A 29 -0.18 10.58 7.38
C VAL A 29 0.20 11.12 8.76
N ARG A 30 0.45 12.43 8.87
CA ARG A 30 0.81 13.05 10.16
C ARG A 30 -0.32 12.99 11.18
N LYS A 31 -1.58 13.18 10.75
CA LYS A 31 -2.74 13.05 11.65
C LYS A 31 -2.77 11.70 12.36
N HIS A 32 -2.33 10.63 11.69
CA HIS A 32 -2.24 9.28 12.27
C HIS A 32 -1.12 9.11 13.31
N LEU A 33 -0.15 10.02 13.38
CA LEU A 33 0.89 10.02 14.40
C LEU A 33 0.46 10.79 15.65
N ASP A 34 -0.50 11.70 15.50
CA ASP A 34 -1.02 12.54 16.59
C ASP A 34 -2.22 11.91 17.32
N VAL A 35 -2.78 10.80 16.80
CA VAL A 35 -3.89 10.10 17.47
C VAL A 35 -3.39 9.29 18.67
N PRO A 36 -4.15 9.26 19.78
CA PRO A 36 -3.87 8.34 20.89
C PRO A 36 -3.84 6.89 20.40
N ASP A 37 -2.97 6.05 20.97
CA ASP A 37 -2.83 4.61 20.63
C ASP A 37 -4.16 3.82 20.68
N THR A 38 -5.18 4.37 21.34
CA THR A 38 -6.54 3.80 21.42
C THR A 38 -7.41 4.08 20.21
N ALA A 39 -6.99 4.96 19.29
CA ALA A 39 -7.69 5.24 18.04
C ALA A 39 -7.37 4.17 16.99
N THR A 40 -8.31 3.24 16.79
CA THR A 40 -8.14 2.05 15.95
C THR A 40 -8.61 2.22 14.50
N GLY A 41 -8.83 3.46 14.06
CA GLY A 41 -9.38 3.76 12.74
C GLY A 41 -8.39 3.50 11.60
N ARG A 42 -8.83 2.82 10.53
CA ARG A 42 -8.05 2.71 9.30
C ARG A 42 -7.98 4.08 8.61
N PRO A 43 -6.82 4.46 8.06
CA PRO A 43 -6.71 5.65 7.23
C PRO A 43 -7.67 5.64 6.04
N GLY A 44 -8.19 6.81 5.62
CA GLY A 44 -9.16 6.90 4.53
C GLY A 44 -8.64 6.40 3.17
N TYR A 45 -7.32 6.40 2.95
CA TYR A 45 -6.70 5.88 1.73
C TYR A 45 -6.65 4.34 1.65
N TRP A 46 -7.04 3.62 2.71
CA TRP A 46 -6.96 2.16 2.76
C TRP A 46 -7.93 1.49 1.79
N ASP A 47 -9.11 2.07 1.61
CA ASP A 47 -10.12 1.55 0.67
C ASP A 47 -9.61 1.67 -0.78
N ALA A 48 -9.03 2.81 -1.13
CA ALA A 48 -8.40 3.01 -2.43
C ALA A 48 -7.20 2.07 -2.67
N ALA A 49 -6.43 1.73 -1.62
CA ALA A 49 -5.37 0.73 -1.71
C ALA A 49 -5.93 -0.69 -1.96
N ALA A 50 -7.07 -1.00 -1.34
CA ALA A 50 -7.76 -2.28 -1.48
C ALA A 50 -8.35 -2.45 -2.90
N GLU A 51 -9.00 -1.40 -3.44
CA GLU A 51 -9.51 -1.38 -4.82
C GLU A 51 -8.40 -1.62 -5.85
N GLN A 52 -7.19 -1.11 -5.59
CA GLN A 52 -6.04 -1.37 -6.43
C GLN A 52 -5.41 -2.74 -6.21
N GLY A 53 -5.90 -3.55 -5.27
CA GLY A 53 -5.37 -4.87 -4.93
C GLY A 53 -3.97 -4.83 -4.31
N LEU A 54 -3.54 -3.68 -3.78
CA LEU A 54 -2.20 -3.53 -3.20
C LEU A 54 -2.05 -4.30 -1.89
N LEU A 55 -3.14 -4.45 -1.14
CA LEU A 55 -3.17 -5.16 0.13
C LEU A 55 -3.05 -6.68 -0.02
N GLY A 56 -3.31 -7.21 -1.22
CA GLY A 56 -3.28 -8.65 -1.51
C GLY A 56 -2.01 -9.14 -2.22
N LEU A 57 -1.04 -8.27 -2.52
CA LEU A 57 0.16 -8.63 -3.32
C LEU A 57 1.04 -9.72 -2.70
N HIS A 58 0.95 -9.91 -1.38
CA HIS A 58 1.71 -10.92 -0.65
C HIS A 58 0.90 -12.20 -0.39
N LEU A 59 -0.40 -12.19 -0.72
CA LEU A 59 -1.27 -13.33 -0.50
C LEU A 59 -1.17 -14.30 -1.66
N PRO A 60 -1.30 -15.62 -1.40
CA PRO A 60 -1.53 -16.59 -2.45
C PRO A 60 -2.83 -16.32 -3.22
N GLU A 61 -2.90 -16.76 -4.49
CA GLU A 61 -4.08 -16.60 -5.35
C GLU A 61 -5.36 -17.20 -4.71
N GLU A 62 -5.24 -18.28 -3.94
CA GLU A 62 -6.36 -18.93 -3.25
C GLU A 62 -7.06 -18.02 -2.21
N TYR A 63 -6.37 -16.97 -1.74
CA TYR A 63 -6.89 -15.97 -0.81
C TYR A 63 -7.17 -14.63 -1.49
N GLY A 64 -7.24 -14.60 -2.84
CA GLY A 64 -7.47 -13.38 -3.62
C GLY A 64 -6.22 -12.56 -3.90
N GLY A 65 -5.03 -13.14 -3.69
CA GLY A 65 -3.77 -12.56 -4.18
C GLY A 65 -3.71 -12.49 -5.70
N ARG A 66 -2.90 -11.57 -6.24
CA ARG A 66 -2.68 -11.44 -7.68
C ARG A 66 -1.41 -12.15 -8.12
N ARG A 67 -1.46 -12.74 -9.31
CA ARG A 67 -0.33 -13.38 -10.01
C ARG A 67 0.76 -12.40 -10.37
#